data_AF-A0A2E1TP74-F1
#
_entry.id   AF-A0A2E1TP74-F1
#
_cell.length_a   1.000
_cell.length_b   1.000
_cell.length_c   1.000
_cell.angle_alpha   90.00
_cell.angle_beta   90.00
_cell.angle_gamma   90.00
#
_symmetry.space_group_name_H-M   'P 1'
#
loop_
_entity.id
_entity.type
_entity.pdbx_description
1 polymer ?
#
loop_
_entity_poly.entity_id
_entity_poly.type
_entity_poly.pdbx_seq_one_letter_code
_entity_poly.pdbx_strand_id
1 'polypeptide(L)'
;MNEKDNILFTCKDHGKDTYKLIKNTEHNYDNMAYVWFKDKVDGDEKMWVKITSGDVFKGTGRLRNRPVKLNMKFNDKVKFETNEEGITYGYK
;
A
#
# COMPACT_ATOMS: atom_id res chain seq x y z
N MET A 1 -7.72 -14.90 6.63
CA MET A 1 -6.78 -13.79 6.86
C MET A 1 -7.29 -13.03 8.07
N ASN A 2 -6.72 -13.34 9.23
CA ASN A 2 -7.07 -12.72 10.51
C ASN A 2 -6.26 -11.41 10.66
N GLU A 3 -6.70 -10.49 11.52
CA GLU A 3 -5.97 -9.24 11.81
C GLU A 3 -4.53 -9.42 12.30
N LYS A 4 -4.15 -10.65 12.69
CA LYS A 4 -2.80 -11.03 13.09
C LYS A 4 -1.83 -11.19 11.90
N ASP A 5 -2.34 -11.25 10.67
CA ASP A 5 -1.56 -11.42 9.43
C ASP A 5 -1.05 -10.07 8.87
N ASN A 6 -0.61 -9.16 9.75
CA ASN A 6 -0.19 -7.80 9.37
C ASN A 6 1.13 -7.89 8.59
N ILE A 7 1.08 -7.74 7.27
CA ILE A 7 2.25 -7.87 6.39
C ILE A 7 3.16 -6.64 6.57
N LEU A 8 4.18 -6.81 7.42
CA LEU A 8 5.33 -5.94 7.73
C LEU A 8 5.26 -4.43 7.38
N PHE A 9 5.42 -3.62 8.43
CA PHE A 9 5.61 -2.17 8.44
C PHE A 9 6.91 -1.73 7.72
N THR A 10 6.86 -0.73 6.83
CA THR A 10 8.09 -0.03 6.40
C THR A 10 8.34 1.26 7.18
N CYS A 11 9.50 1.30 7.84
CA CYS A 11 10.04 2.40 8.65
C CYS A 11 10.22 3.74 7.89
N LYS A 12 10.30 4.84 8.65
CA LYS A 12 10.45 6.25 8.19
C LYS A 12 11.73 6.52 7.38
N ASP A 13 12.78 5.71 7.54
CA ASP A 13 14.07 5.88 6.85
C ASP A 13 14.15 5.25 5.45
N HIS A 14 13.08 4.60 5.00
CA HIS A 14 13.08 3.86 3.75
C HIS A 14 12.48 4.69 2.61
N GLY A 15 13.37 5.25 1.80
CA GLY A 15 13.07 6.06 0.60
C GLY A 15 12.55 5.24 -0.59
N LYS A 16 12.73 5.78 -1.81
CA LYS A 16 12.25 5.16 -3.06
C LYS A 16 12.87 3.78 -3.32
N ASP A 17 14.10 3.52 -2.87
CA ASP A 17 14.81 2.27 -3.18
C ASP A 17 14.24 1.07 -2.42
N THR A 18 13.97 1.22 -1.12
CA THR A 18 13.30 0.16 -0.33
C THR A 18 11.88 -0.07 -0.80
N TYR A 19 11.17 1.00 -1.23
CA TYR A 19 9.86 0.84 -1.85
C TYR A 19 9.96 -0.06 -3.09
N LYS A 20 10.90 0.21 -3.99
CA LYS A 20 11.11 -0.60 -5.20
C LYS A 20 11.46 -2.05 -4.88
N LEU A 21 12.29 -2.30 -3.86
CA LEU A 21 12.61 -3.66 -3.43
C LEU A 21 11.36 -4.44 -2.99
N ILE A 22 10.49 -3.85 -2.18
CA ILE A 22 9.25 -4.51 -1.72
C ILE A 22 8.22 -4.59 -2.84
N LYS A 23 8.09 -3.54 -3.65
CA LYS A 23 7.22 -3.52 -4.83
C LYS A 23 7.61 -4.61 -5.81
N ASN A 24 8.91 -4.88 -5.97
CA ASN A 24 9.38 -6.03 -6.76
C ASN A 24 8.91 -7.37 -6.19
N THR A 25 8.57 -7.50 -4.91
CA THR A 25 8.01 -8.75 -4.34
C THR A 25 6.51 -8.89 -4.52
N GLU A 26 5.83 -7.88 -5.08
CA GLU A 26 4.37 -7.88 -5.29
C GLU A 26 3.89 -9.07 -6.11
N HIS A 27 4.68 -9.55 -7.08
CA HIS A 27 4.35 -10.72 -7.90
C HIS A 27 4.25 -12.03 -7.09
N ASN A 28 4.76 -12.08 -5.85
CA ASN A 28 4.62 -13.23 -4.98
C ASN A 28 3.27 -13.25 -4.23
N TYR A 29 2.48 -12.18 -4.32
CA TYR A 29 1.23 -12.02 -3.60
C TYR A 29 0.08 -11.78 -4.57
N ASP A 30 -0.71 -12.81 -4.82
CA ASP A 30 -1.86 -12.73 -5.72
C ASP A 30 -2.86 -11.65 -5.29
N ASN A 31 -3.23 -10.79 -6.25
CA ASN A 31 -4.20 -9.72 -6.07
C ASN A 31 -3.85 -8.75 -4.94
N MET A 32 -2.56 -8.50 -4.71
CA MET A 32 -2.09 -7.51 -3.75
C MET A 32 -1.33 -6.42 -4.49
N ALA A 33 -1.50 -5.17 -4.05
CA ALA A 33 -0.76 -4.02 -4.52
C ALA A 33 0.00 -3.38 -3.35
N TYR A 34 1.27 -3.03 -3.54
CA TYR A 34 2.06 -2.26 -2.59
C TYR A 34 1.95 -0.76 -2.86
N VAL A 35 1.23 -0.06 -1.99
CA VAL A 35 0.72 1.29 -2.25
C VAL A 35 1.30 2.29 -1.26
N TRP A 36 1.74 3.43 -1.79
CA TRP A 36 2.27 4.56 -1.02
C TRP A 36 1.17 5.59 -0.79
N PHE A 37 0.78 5.76 0.46
CA PHE A 37 -0.15 6.78 0.91
C PHE A 37 0.63 7.97 1.47
N LYS A 38 0.40 9.14 0.90
CA LYS A 38 1.03 10.40 1.34
C LYS A 38 0.04 11.18 2.17
N ASP A 39 0.50 11.69 3.31
CA ASP A 39 -0.28 12.60 4.14
C ASP A 39 0.59 13.78 4.59
N LYS A 40 0.03 14.98 4.51
CA LYS A 40 0.75 16.22 4.76
C LYS A 40 0.96 16.49 6.26
N VAL A 41 0.17 15.88 7.12
CA VAL A 41 0.11 16.12 8.57
C VAL A 41 0.83 15.01 9.32
N ASP A 42 0.43 13.77 9.07
CA ASP A 42 0.89 12.61 9.84
C ASP A 42 2.06 11.88 9.16
N GLY A 43 2.33 12.22 7.90
CA GLY A 43 3.42 11.71 7.10
C GLY A 43 3.08 10.42 6.36
N ASP A 44 4.00 10.01 5.50
CA ASP A 44 3.78 8.91 4.56
C ASP A 44 3.73 7.53 5.24
N GLU A 45 2.87 6.66 4.71
CA GLU A 45 2.84 5.22 5.00
C GLU A 45 2.74 4.41 3.70
N LYS A 46 3.43 3.27 3.66
CA LYS A 46 3.38 2.33 2.54
C LYS A 46 2.72 1.05 3.03
N MET A 47 1.73 0.55 2.31
CA MET A 47 0.85 -0.51 2.79
C MET A 47 0.41 -1.42 1.65
N TRP A 48 0.13 -2.67 1.99
CA TRP A 48 -0.49 -3.64 1.11
C TRP A 48 -2.00 -3.45 1.01
N VAL A 49 -2.48 -3.50 -0.22
CA VAL A 49 -3.88 -3.37 -0.60
C VAL A 49 -4.29 -4.64 -1.32
N LYS A 50 -5.31 -5.33 -0.81
CA LYS A 50 -5.92 -6.44 -1.55
C LYS A 50 -6.84 -5.87 -2.63
N ILE A 51 -6.52 -6.14 -3.89
CA ILE A 51 -7.24 -5.66 -5.06
C ILE A 51 -8.63 -6.31 -5.08
N THR A 52 -9.65 -5.48 -5.29
CA THR A 52 -11.06 -5.91 -5.42
C THR A 52 -11.64 -5.59 -6.80
N SER A 53 -11.05 -4.65 -7.53
CA SER A 53 -11.39 -4.30 -8.91
C SER A 53 -10.21 -3.60 -9.57
N GLY A 54 -9.93 -3.90 -10.84
CA GLY A 54 -8.75 -3.41 -11.55
C GLY A 54 -7.57 -4.37 -11.43
N ASP A 55 -6.36 -3.83 -11.57
CA ASP A 55 -5.11 -4.59 -11.54
C ASP A 55 -4.09 -3.96 -10.57
N VAL A 56 -2.86 -4.46 -10.57
CA VAL A 56 -1.76 -4.00 -9.69
C VAL A 56 -1.27 -2.59 -10.00
N PHE A 57 -1.55 -2.07 -11.19
CA PHE A 57 -1.16 -0.73 -11.61
C PHE A 57 -2.22 0.31 -11.28
N LYS A 58 -3.50 -0.02 -11.47
CA LYS A 58 -4.63 0.87 -11.21
C LYS A 58 -5.87 0.10 -10.79
N GLY A 59 -6.47 0.52 -9.67
CA GLY A 59 -7.65 -0.16 -9.20
C GLY A 59 -8.22 0.35 -7.88
N THR A 60 -9.10 -0.46 -7.33
CA THR A 60 -9.66 -0.29 -5.99
C THR A 60 -9.45 -1.56 -5.17
N GLY A 61 -9.18 -1.39 -3.89
CA GLY A 61 -8.91 -2.51 -3.01
C GLY A 61 -9.21 -2.21 -1.55
N ARG A 62 -8.83 -3.15 -0.69
CA ARG A 62 -8.97 -3.04 0.77
C ARG A 62 -7.61 -3.10 1.44
N LEU A 63 -7.36 -2.18 2.38
CA LEU A 63 -6.14 -2.20 3.18
C LEU A 63 -6.00 -3.52 3.93
N ARG A 64 -4.82 -4.11 3.87
CA ARG A 64 -4.45 -5.30 4.63
C ARG A 64 -3.43 -5.02 5.72
N ASN A 65 -3.08 -3.75 5.91
CA ASN A 65 -2.31 -3.28 7.03
C ASN A 65 -3.16 -2.48 8.01
N ARG A 66 -2.70 -2.39 9.25
CA ARG A 66 -3.15 -1.40 10.22
C ARG A 66 -2.30 -0.14 10.07
N PRO A 67 -2.87 0.99 9.62
CA PRO A 67 -2.16 2.26 9.57
C PRO A 67 -1.78 2.71 10.99
N VAL A 68 -0.64 3.38 11.14
CA VAL A 68 -0.22 3.96 12.43
C VAL A 68 -0.32 5.48 12.41
N LYS A 69 -0.11 6.10 11.24
CA LYS A 69 -0.09 7.56 11.09
C LYS A 69 -1.34 8.06 10.39
N LEU A 70 -1.84 7.34 9.40
CA LEU A 70 -2.98 7.78 8.60
C LEU A 70 -4.30 7.54 9.31
N ASN A 71 -5.26 8.45 9.12
CA ASN A 71 -6.65 8.28 9.56
C ASN A 71 -7.42 7.29 8.65
N MET A 72 -6.95 6.04 8.65
CA MET A 72 -7.48 4.92 7.89
C MET A 72 -7.52 3.68 8.79
N LYS A 73 -8.31 2.68 8.41
CA LYS A 73 -8.42 1.44 9.20
C LYS A 73 -8.11 0.22 8.34
N PHE A 74 -7.77 -0.88 9.01
CA PHE A 74 -7.69 -2.19 8.35
C PHE A 74 -9.00 -2.45 7.60
N ASN A 75 -8.89 -3.00 6.39
CA ASN A 75 -10.01 -3.31 5.50
C ASN A 75 -10.76 -2.09 4.93
N ASP A 76 -10.30 -0.85 5.19
CA ASP A 76 -10.81 0.34 4.50
C ASP A 76 -10.67 0.19 2.99
N LYS A 77 -11.69 0.68 2.25
CA LYS A 77 -11.65 0.75 0.80
C LYS A 77 -10.75 1.91 0.36
N VAL A 78 -9.89 1.65 -0.60
CA VAL A 78 -8.95 2.61 -1.17
C VAL A 78 -8.90 2.50 -2.68
N LYS A 79 -8.51 3.60 -3.33
CA LYS A 79 -8.14 3.64 -4.76
C LYS A 79 -6.64 3.79 -4.87
N PHE A 80 -6.07 3.31 -5.96
CA PHE A 80 -4.64 3.47 -6.21
C PHE A 80 -4.33 3.53 -7.70
N GLU A 81 -3.21 4.16 -8.03
CA GLU A 81 -2.70 4.30 -9.40
C GLU A 81 -1.18 4.45 -9.41
N THR A 82 -0.53 3.79 -10.37
CA THR A 82 0.92 3.82 -10.58
C THR A 82 1.29 4.96 -11.52
N ASN A 83 2.26 5.77 -11.11
CA ASN A 83 2.77 6.86 -11.94
C ASN A 83 3.90 6.40 -12.88
N GLU A 84 4.39 7.31 -13.71
CA GLU A 84 5.50 7.07 -14.66
C GLU A 84 6.82 6.63 -13.99
N GLU A 85 7.01 6.94 -12.70
CA GLU A 85 8.18 6.48 -11.93
C GLU A 85 8.03 5.05 -11.38
N GLY A 86 6.91 4.38 -11.64
CA GLY A 86 6.60 3.05 -11.10
C GLY A 86 6.16 3.06 -9.64
N ILE A 87 5.76 4.21 -9.09
CA ILE A 87 5.25 4.35 -7.73
C ILE A 87 3.72 4.30 -7.75
N THR A 88 3.16 3.32 -7.05
CA THR A 88 1.71 3.21 -6.85
C THR A 88 1.28 4.08 -5.69
N TYR A 89 0.53 5.15 -5.97
CA TYR A 89 -0.01 6.06 -4.97
C TYR A 89 -1.44 5.69 -4.60
N GLY A 90 -1.75 5.75 -3.31
CA GLY A 90 -3.05 5.46 -2.76
C GLY A 90 -3.80 6.71 -2.31
N TYR A 91 -5.11 6.71 -2.49
CA TYR A 91 -6.00 7.77 -2.04
C TYR A 91 -7.36 7.16 -1.64
N LYS A 92 -8.06 7.85 -0.74
CA LYS A 92 -9.38 7.45 -0.25
C LYS A 92 -10.48 8.13 -1.07
#